data_AF-A0AB39M3H0-F1
#
_entry.id   AF-A0AB39M3H0-F1
#
_cell.length_a   1.000
_cell.length_b   1.000
_cell.length_c   1.000
_cell.angle_alpha   90.00
_cell.angle_beta   90.00
_cell.angle_gamma   90.00
#
_symmetry.space_group_name_H-M   'P 1'
#
loop_
_entity.id
_entity.type
_entity.pdbx_description
1 polymer ?
#
loop_
_entity_poly.entity_id
_entity_poly.type
_entity_poly.pdbx_seq_one_letter_code
_entity_poly.pdbx_strand_id
1 'polypeptide(L)'
;MAVEFVGIDPETDLDHCPTVWADAEAQEILLQGWKPSTETRAQCGTSSPARSRVPDSEAIVRIPARMIPMIREACDAVERARLR
;
A
#
# COMPACT_ATOMS: atom_id res chain seq x y z
N MET A 1 10.13 -7.69 15.13
CA MET A 1 9.91 -7.62 13.68
C MET A 1 8.75 -8.55 13.37
N ALA A 2 7.57 -8.00 13.16
CA ALA A 2 6.31 -8.74 12.99
C ALA A 2 5.62 -8.39 11.66
N VAL A 3 6.41 -8.27 10.59
CA VAL A 3 5.85 -8.08 9.24
C VAL A 3 5.24 -9.41 8.78
N GLU A 4 3.92 -9.43 8.67
CA GLU A 4 3.13 -10.59 8.25
C GLU A 4 2.60 -10.40 6.83
N PHE A 5 2.76 -11.43 5.99
CA PHE A 5 2.17 -11.45 4.66
C PHE A 5 0.65 -11.58 4.75
N VAL A 6 -0.07 -10.71 4.04
CA VAL A 6 -1.54 -10.72 4.03
C VAL A 6 -2.06 -11.26 2.71
N GLY A 7 -1.48 -10.84 1.58
CA GLY A 7 -1.95 -11.32 0.29
C GLY A 7 -1.25 -10.68 -0.89
N ILE A 8 -1.43 -11.33 -2.03
CA ILE A 8 -0.91 -10.95 -3.35
C ILE A 8 -2.07 -10.82 -4.32
N ASP A 9 -1.84 -10.11 -5.43
CA ASP A 9 -2.78 -9.99 -6.53
C ASP A 9 -3.26 -11.36 -7.03
N PRO A 10 -4.57 -11.67 -6.93
CA PRO A 10 -5.10 -12.97 -7.32
C PRO A 10 -5.05 -13.23 -8.83
N GLU A 11 -4.85 -12.18 -9.64
CA GLU A 11 -4.73 -12.27 -11.10
C GLU A 11 -3.27 -12.22 -11.56
N THR A 12 -2.29 -12.35 -10.65
CA THR A 12 -0.88 -12.27 -11.03
C THR A 12 -0.39 -13.49 -11.78
N ASP A 13 0.52 -13.27 -12.73
CA ASP A 13 1.28 -14.26 -13.49
C ASP A 13 2.73 -14.41 -12.99
N LEU A 14 3.03 -13.92 -11.78
CA LEU A 14 4.32 -13.94 -11.08
C LEU A 14 5.36 -12.89 -11.54
N ASP A 15 5.14 -12.16 -12.62
CA ASP A 15 6.03 -11.05 -13.04
C ASP A 15 5.60 -9.70 -12.45
N HIS A 16 4.32 -9.55 -12.07
CA HIS A 16 3.76 -8.31 -11.56
C HIS A 16 2.77 -8.55 -10.41
N CYS A 17 3.30 -8.51 -9.20
CA CYS A 17 2.60 -8.96 -8.00
C CYS A 17 2.37 -7.82 -6.99
N PRO A 18 1.34 -6.96 -7.15
CA PRO A 18 0.89 -6.14 -6.03
C PRO A 18 0.70 -6.99 -4.78
N THR A 19 1.28 -6.55 -3.66
CA THR A 19 1.37 -7.37 -2.44
C THR A 19 1.17 -6.49 -1.22
N VAL A 20 0.55 -7.08 -0.19
CA VAL A 20 0.20 -6.41 1.06
C VAL A 20 0.78 -7.17 2.23
N TRP A 21 1.39 -6.43 3.15
CA TRP A 21 1.84 -6.91 4.46
C TRP A 21 1.30 -6.02 5.58
N ALA A 22 1.20 -6.57 6.77
CA ALA A 22 0.90 -5.85 8.00
C ALA A 22 2.10 -5.92 8.94
N ASP A 23 2.53 -4.79 9.49
CA ASP A 23 3.49 -4.75 10.60
C ASP A 23 2.74 -4.35 11.86
N ALA A 24 2.42 -5.36 12.68
CA ALA A 24 1.70 -5.17 13.93
C ALA A 24 2.52 -4.41 14.98
N GLU A 25 3.85 -4.54 14.97
CA GLU A 25 4.73 -3.85 15.92
C GLU A 25 4.88 -2.37 15.55
N ALA A 26 5.13 -2.09 14.28
CA ALA A 26 5.26 -0.72 13.79
C ALA A 26 3.91 0.01 13.63
N GLN A 27 2.80 -0.74 13.65
CA GLN A 27 1.45 -0.26 13.35
C GLN A 27 1.35 0.30 11.93
N GLU A 28 1.91 -0.43 10.96
CA GLU A 28 2.04 -0.01 9.57
C GLU A 28 1.44 -1.05 8.60
N ILE A 29 0.97 -0.56 7.45
CA ILE A 29 0.59 -1.41 6.31
C ILE A 29 1.61 -1.15 5.20
N LEU A 30 2.24 -2.21 4.70
CA LEU A 30 3.17 -2.12 3.59
C LEU A 30 2.50 -2.56 2.29
N LEU A 31 2.69 -1.78 1.23
CA LEU A 31 2.08 -1.99 -0.07
C LEU A 31 3.14 -2.00 -1.16
N GLN A 32 3.21 -3.11 -1.90
CA GLN A 32 3.89 -3.17 -3.19
C GLN A 32 2.87 -2.99 -4.31
N GLY A 33 3.20 -2.16 -5.30
CA GLY A 33 2.35 -1.90 -6.45
C GLY A 33 3.14 -1.32 -7.63
N TRP A 34 2.42 -0.87 -8.65
CA TRP A 34 3.06 -0.28 -9.84
C TRP A 34 3.33 1.21 -9.65
N LYS A 35 4.34 1.72 -10.34
CA LYS A 35 4.57 3.16 -10.42
C LYS A 35 3.45 3.83 -11.25
N PRO A 36 2.90 4.96 -10.80
CA PRO A 36 1.99 5.75 -11.62
C PRO A 36 2.69 6.37 -12.82
N SER A 37 1.91 6.80 -13.81
CA SER A 37 2.44 7.69 -14.86
C SER A 37 2.88 9.03 -14.24
N THR A 38 3.73 9.77 -14.95
CA THR A 38 4.15 11.11 -14.54
C THR A 38 2.96 12.05 -14.35
N GLU A 39 1.94 11.93 -15.20
CA GLU A 39 0.71 12.73 -15.11
C GLU A 39 -0.08 12.41 -13.84
N THR A 40 -0.38 11.13 -13.58
CA THR A 40 -1.09 10.72 -12.36
C THR A 40 -0.32 11.12 -11.12
N ARG A 41 1.01 10.98 -11.11
CA ARG A 41 1.86 11.40 -9.99
C ARG A 41 1.76 12.91 -9.74
N ALA A 42 1.76 13.72 -10.79
CA ALA A 42 1.63 15.18 -10.68
C ALA A 42 0.24 15.58 -10.15
N GLN A 43 -0.83 14.94 -10.64
CA GLN A 43 -2.19 15.17 -10.17
C GLN A 43 -2.32 14.91 -8.67
N CYS A 44 -1.82 13.78 -8.16
CA CYS A 44 -1.83 13.46 -6.73
C CYS A 44 -1.08 14.52 -5.90
N GLY A 45 0.06 15.03 -6.38
CA GLY A 45 0.81 16.09 -5.70
C GLY A 45 0.02 17.40 -5.61
N THR A 46 -0.72 17.75 -6.65
CA THR A 46 -1.56 18.97 -6.66
C THR A 46 -2.83 18.85 -5.83
N SER A 47 -3.40 17.65 -5.70
CA SER A 47 -4.60 17.39 -4.91
C SER A 47 -4.31 17.21 -3.42
N SER A 48 -3.06 16.89 -3.04
CA SER A 48 -2.65 16.79 -1.65
C SER A 48 -2.69 18.16 -0.95
N PRO A 49 -3.09 18.25 0.34
CA PRO A 49 -3.05 19.50 1.10
C PRO A 49 -1.68 20.18 1.11
N ALA A 50 -0.59 19.42 0.98
CA ALA A 50 0.76 19.94 0.92
C ALA A 50 1.05 20.74 -0.37
N ARG A 51 0.25 20.54 -1.43
CA ARG A 51 0.37 21.17 -2.76
C ARG A 51 1.80 21.18 -3.31
N SER A 52 2.57 20.15 -2.98
CA SER A 52 4.01 20.04 -3.25
C SER A 52 4.33 18.71 -3.94
N ARG A 53 5.56 18.62 -4.47
CA ARG A 53 6.07 17.37 -5.02
C ARG A 53 6.21 16.36 -3.88
N VAL A 54 5.83 15.11 -4.14
CA VAL A 54 6.07 13.97 -3.25
C VAL A 54 7.58 13.86 -2.95
N PRO A 55 8.00 13.92 -1.67
CA PRO A 55 9.39 13.76 -1.24
C PRO A 55 10.02 12.44 -1.72
N ASP A 56 11.35 12.38 -1.78
CA ASP A 56 12.06 11.15 -2.20
C ASP A 56 11.88 9.99 -1.21
N SER A 57 11.56 10.28 0.05
CA SER A 57 11.21 9.29 1.09
C SER A 57 9.78 8.75 0.97
N GLU A 58 8.96 9.30 0.07
CA GLU A 58 7.55 8.93 -0.09
C GLU A 58 7.30 8.40 -1.51
N ALA A 59 6.34 7.48 -1.64
CA ALA A 59 5.97 6.91 -2.93
C ALA A 59 4.46 6.89 -3.10
N ILE A 60 4.01 7.27 -4.30
CA ILE A 60 2.67 6.94 -4.78
C ILE A 60 2.77 5.62 -5.52
N VAL A 61 2.00 4.63 -5.10
CA VAL A 61 1.88 3.32 -5.76
C VAL A 61 0.47 3.10 -6.26
N ARG A 62 0.35 2.47 -7.43
CA ARG A 62 -0.92 2.01 -7.99
C ARG A 62 -1.20 0.61 -7.47
N ILE A 63 -2.35 0.44 -6.85
CA ILE A 63 -2.86 -0.85 -6.37
C ILE A 63 -4.20 -1.12 -7.09
N PRO A 64 -4.39 -2.31 -7.70
CA PRO A 64 -5.63 -2.60 -8.41
C PRO A 64 -6.77 -2.83 -7.42
N ALA A 65 -8.00 -2.48 -7.82
CA ALA A 65 -9.16 -2.55 -6.94
C ALA A 65 -9.43 -3.97 -6.39
N ARG A 66 -9.05 -5.03 -7.12
CA ARG A 66 -9.16 -6.42 -6.65
C ARG A 66 -8.32 -6.74 -5.41
N MET A 67 -7.34 -5.90 -5.04
CA MET A 67 -6.58 -6.04 -3.80
C MET A 67 -7.29 -5.48 -2.57
N ILE A 68 -8.42 -4.79 -2.73
CA ILE A 68 -9.16 -4.18 -1.62
C ILE A 68 -9.45 -5.16 -0.47
N PRO A 69 -9.87 -6.42 -0.72
CA PRO A 69 -10.08 -7.38 0.37
C PRO A 69 -8.81 -7.63 1.21
N MET A 70 -7.65 -7.81 0.56
CA MET A 70 -6.38 -8.03 1.24
C MET A 70 -5.93 -6.78 2.02
N ILE A 71 -6.16 -5.58 1.47
CA ILE A 71 -5.87 -4.33 2.18
C ILE A 71 -6.72 -4.22 3.45
N ARG A 72 -8.00 -4.58 3.39
CA ARG A 72 -8.88 -4.57 4.57
C ARG A 72 -8.41 -5.55 5.64
N GLU A 73 -8.03 -6.76 5.26
CA GLU A 73 -7.47 -7.72 6.23
C GLU A 73 -6.19 -7.20 6.88
N ALA A 74 -5.34 -6.49 6.13
CA ALA A 74 -4.14 -5.86 6.69
C ALA A 74 -4.49 -4.76 7.70
N CYS A 75 -5.49 -3.93 7.41
CA CYS A 75 -6.02 -2.97 8.38
C CYS A 75 -6.49 -3.68 9.66
N ASP A 76 -7.32 -4.71 9.51
CA ASP A 76 -7.88 -5.46 10.64
C ASP A 76 -6.76 -6.12 11.47
N ALA A 77 -5.70 -6.63 10.84
CA ALA A 77 -4.55 -7.21 11.52
C ALA A 77 -3.81 -6.18 12.39
N VAL A 78 -3.52 -5.00 11.84
CA VAL A 78 -2.87 -3.90 12.56
C VAL A 78 -3.73 -3.41 13.73
N GLU A 79 -5.03 -3.21 13.49
CA GLU A 79 -5.98 -2.74 14.51
C GLU A 79 -6.16 -3.74 15.65
N ARG A 80 -6.28 -5.05 15.34
CA ARG A 80 -6.38 -6.11 16.37
C ARG A 80 -5.14 -6.16 17.25
N ALA A 81 -3.96 -5.90 16.70
CA ALA A 81 -2.72 -5.89 17.47
C ALA A 81 -2.69 -4.76 18.51
N ARG A 82 -3.32 -3.61 18.23
CA ARG A 82 -3.40 -2.47 19.16
C ARG A 82 -4.25 -2.76 20.40
N LEU A 83 -5.14 -3.74 20.32
CA LEU A 83 -6.05 -4.12 21.41
C LEU A 83 -5.46 -5.16 22.37
N ARG A 84 -4.27 -5.70 22.07
CA ARG A 84 -3.56 -6.71 22.88
C ARG A 84 -2.53 -6.04 23.78
#